data_AF-A0A3E0WV97-F1
#
_entry.id   AF-A0A3E0WV97-F1
#
_cell.length_a   1.000
_cell.length_b   1.000
_cell.length_c   1.000
_cell.angle_alpha   90.00
_cell.angle_beta   90.00
_cell.angle_gamma   90.00
#
_symmetry.space_group_name_H-M   'P 1'
#
loop_
_entity.id
_entity.type
_entity.pdbx_description
1 polymer ?
#
loop_
_entity_poly.entity_id
_entity_poly.type
_entity_poly.pdbx_seq_one_letter_code
_entity_poly.pdbx_strand_id
1 'polypeptide(L)'
;MFKGPLKRVASGDGLIVLGTLIGLLFAGLVPGVRALDAHLYRFAETLFEPASVSAPVVVAHTGRSGESSWEERLTHVAAWLDRARSATQSAAAVAWVLDEHTRNALIWSPEGQALRQRLDDAGVLLGVPAEDFAGLAIASWPAKAARNVEPGEGQTPLAKASILNPVYREARLIDSEITRFEALPVLEAQALAVTRPLLWHVNERIVPDLALQVYARTGGHIEFAEGGLRAGGVFIPTDRFGRIYPRYSTAVERFPSVREVDIRDLGSRQGGPSLSGQIIILGAADDPIVRDLAASVVSLYAPALTYTPGWAVTAEKALLLLFALYLLFVLPFLRAPVAALLTLILVLVSLGGMMGVYASHGQWVSLAAPLLLLTGGYAIAQITNTLRRHRRHLTREADAARVALARRQLEDADLEAALARIESCETSDAVLDVLYDIGIGYERRRHYEQAAKVFQTILRRRRKYRDTSARIAKLSQLHATSAWQPGQTYGAASMLIPEEGLARPVLGRYELERELGRGSMGVVYLGVDPKIGRPVAVKTLDLTSLDEDPDEFRARFSGKQKRPGDSVTPIL
;
A
#
# COMPACT_ATOMS: atom_id res chain seq x y z
N MET A 1 -11.43 25.41 -14.13
CA MET A 1 -12.04 24.15 -13.64
C MET A 1 -11.01 23.04 -13.30
N PHE A 2 -9.81 23.00 -13.88
CA PHE A 2 -8.82 21.92 -13.68
C PHE A 2 -7.77 22.08 -12.55
N LYS A 3 -7.79 23.16 -11.75
CA LYS A 3 -6.80 23.36 -10.66
C LYS A 3 -7.06 22.53 -9.39
N GLY A 4 -8.28 22.01 -9.22
CA GLY A 4 -8.69 21.19 -8.06
C GLY A 4 -8.08 19.79 -7.99
N PRO A 5 -8.07 18.99 -9.08
CA PRO A 5 -7.54 17.63 -9.04
C PRO A 5 -6.01 17.55 -8.92
N LEU A 6 -5.26 18.40 -9.62
CA LEU A 6 -3.78 18.41 -9.57
C LEU A 6 -3.21 18.77 -8.19
N LYS A 7 -3.85 19.69 -7.45
CA LYS A 7 -3.45 20.01 -6.07
C LYS A 7 -3.71 18.87 -5.08
N ARG A 8 -4.56 17.89 -5.42
CA ARG A 8 -4.88 16.73 -4.57
C ARG A 8 -4.18 15.44 -4.97
N VAL A 9 -3.71 15.30 -6.21
CA VAL A 9 -2.67 14.29 -6.52
C VAL A 9 -1.46 14.49 -5.61
N ALA A 10 -1.12 15.75 -5.30
CA ALA A 10 -0.11 16.13 -4.31
C ALA A 10 -0.56 16.03 -2.83
N SER A 11 -1.75 15.51 -2.55
CA SER A 11 -2.20 15.22 -1.18
C SER A 11 -1.84 13.79 -0.77
N GLY A 12 -1.76 13.53 0.54
CA GLY A 12 -1.35 12.21 1.07
C GLY A 12 -2.14 11.03 0.48
N ASP A 13 -3.43 11.18 0.19
CA ASP A 13 -4.26 10.09 -0.35
C ASP A 13 -3.90 9.77 -1.81
N GLY A 14 -3.55 10.79 -2.61
CA GLY A 14 -3.08 10.62 -3.99
C GLY A 14 -1.71 9.95 -4.07
N LEU A 15 -0.82 10.27 -3.13
CA LEU A 15 0.48 9.62 -3.01
C LEU A 15 0.36 8.13 -2.63
N ILE A 16 -0.56 7.79 -1.72
CA ILE A 16 -0.79 6.40 -1.32
C ILE A 16 -1.33 5.60 -2.51
N VAL A 17 -2.35 6.08 -3.21
CA VAL A 17 -2.91 5.40 -4.38
C VAL A 17 -1.86 5.23 -5.48
N LEU A 18 -1.04 6.25 -5.74
CA LEU A 18 0.03 6.18 -6.74
C LEU A 18 1.13 5.20 -6.31
N GLY A 19 1.51 5.19 -5.03
CA GLY A 19 2.47 4.24 -4.48
C GLY A 19 1.96 2.80 -4.53
N THR A 20 0.70 2.56 -4.19
CA THR A 20 0.06 1.23 -4.31
C THR A 20 -0.04 0.79 -5.78
N LEU A 21 -0.38 1.70 -6.69
CA LEU A 21 -0.39 1.42 -8.13
C LEU A 21 1.01 1.02 -8.62
N ILE A 22 2.06 1.77 -8.25
CA ILE A 22 3.44 1.47 -8.64
C ILE A 22 3.88 0.10 -8.10
N GLY A 23 3.56 -0.22 -6.84
CA GLY A 23 3.85 -1.54 -6.27
C GLY A 23 3.11 -2.68 -6.99
N LEU A 24 1.85 -2.46 -7.36
CA LEU A 24 1.03 -3.45 -8.07
C LEU A 24 1.32 -3.52 -9.57
N LEU A 25 1.99 -2.55 -10.18
CA LEU A 25 2.51 -2.71 -11.55
C LEU A 25 3.54 -3.86 -11.61
N PHE A 26 4.25 -4.13 -10.51
CA PHE A 26 5.13 -5.28 -10.29
C PHE A 26 4.47 -6.38 -9.44
N ALA A 27 3.15 -6.56 -9.56
CA ALA A 27 2.33 -7.48 -8.77
C ALA A 27 2.84 -8.93 -8.66
N GLY A 28 3.61 -9.41 -9.64
CA GLY A 28 4.21 -10.76 -9.59
C GLY A 28 5.13 -11.01 -8.39
N LEU A 29 5.60 -9.96 -7.70
CA LEU A 29 6.46 -10.04 -6.52
C LEU A 29 5.68 -9.88 -5.19
N VAL A 30 4.37 -9.59 -5.23
CA VAL A 30 3.56 -9.32 -4.03
C VAL A 30 2.85 -10.60 -3.58
N PRO A 31 3.16 -11.16 -2.40
CA PRO A 31 2.58 -12.42 -1.93
C PRO A 31 1.04 -12.42 -1.88
N GLY A 32 0.45 -11.29 -1.48
CA GLY A 32 -1.01 -11.13 -1.40
C GLY A 32 -1.73 -11.23 -2.76
N VAL A 33 -1.06 -10.85 -3.86
CA VAL A 33 -1.64 -10.99 -5.20
C VAL A 33 -1.70 -12.46 -5.59
N ARG A 34 -0.61 -13.21 -5.37
CA ARG A 34 -0.53 -14.64 -5.70
C ARG A 34 -1.54 -15.46 -4.90
N ALA A 35 -1.69 -15.17 -3.60
CA ALA A 35 -2.66 -15.84 -2.75
C ALA A 35 -4.11 -15.60 -3.21
N LEU A 36 -4.44 -14.35 -3.56
CA LEU A 36 -5.77 -14.03 -4.08
C LEU A 36 -6.03 -14.71 -5.44
N ASP A 37 -5.05 -14.73 -6.34
CA ASP A 37 -5.16 -15.41 -7.63
C ASP A 37 -5.41 -16.91 -7.44
N ALA A 38 -4.71 -17.55 -6.48
CA ALA A 38 -4.91 -18.96 -6.13
C ALA A 38 -6.32 -19.25 -5.63
N HIS A 39 -6.84 -18.42 -4.73
CA HIS A 39 -8.19 -18.58 -4.21
C HIS A 39 -9.25 -18.37 -5.29
N LEU A 40 -9.08 -17.37 -6.16
CA LEU A 40 -10.00 -17.13 -7.27
C LEU A 40 -9.96 -18.29 -8.27
N TYR A 41 -8.79 -18.82 -8.58
CA TYR A 41 -8.63 -19.97 -9.48
C TYR A 41 -9.26 -21.23 -8.92
N ARG A 42 -9.01 -21.52 -7.64
CA ARG A 42 -9.67 -22.62 -6.93
C ARG A 42 -11.18 -22.49 -6.99
N PHE A 43 -11.72 -21.30 -6.74
CA PHE A 43 -13.15 -21.04 -6.81
C PHE A 43 -13.72 -21.25 -8.23
N ALA A 44 -13.00 -20.85 -9.28
CA ALA A 44 -13.40 -21.12 -10.66
C ALA A 44 -13.44 -22.63 -10.95
N GLU A 45 -12.40 -23.36 -10.55
CA GLU A 45 -12.29 -24.81 -10.71
C GLU A 45 -13.37 -25.60 -9.96
N THR A 46 -13.87 -25.09 -8.82
CA THR A 46 -15.01 -25.70 -8.11
C THR A 46 -16.35 -25.39 -8.77
N LEU A 47 -16.49 -24.23 -9.41
CA LEU A 47 -17.73 -23.85 -10.10
C LEU A 47 -17.89 -24.59 -11.43
N PHE A 48 -16.78 -24.87 -12.11
CA PHE A 48 -16.76 -25.45 -13.45
C PHE A 48 -16.03 -26.80 -13.47
N GLU A 49 -16.38 -27.70 -12.54
CA GLU A 49 -15.71 -29.00 -12.41
C GLU A 49 -15.68 -29.77 -13.74
N PRO A 50 -14.49 -30.04 -14.30
CA PRO A 50 -14.37 -30.88 -15.48
C PRO A 50 -14.43 -32.37 -15.10
N ALA A 51 -14.74 -33.21 -16.09
CA ALA A 51 -14.69 -34.67 -15.93
C ALA A 51 -13.31 -35.14 -15.44
N SER A 52 -13.30 -36.13 -14.55
CA SER A 52 -12.07 -36.72 -14.02
C SER A 52 -11.22 -37.32 -15.15
N VAL A 53 -9.93 -36.99 -15.14
CA VAL A 53 -8.97 -37.50 -16.13
C VAL A 53 -8.23 -38.69 -15.51
N SER A 54 -8.40 -39.87 -16.09
CA SER A 54 -7.55 -41.01 -15.77
C SER A 54 -6.22 -40.86 -16.49
N ALA A 55 -5.16 -40.49 -15.78
CA ALA A 55 -3.80 -40.50 -16.32
C ALA A 55 -3.05 -41.74 -15.81
N PRO A 56 -2.15 -42.33 -16.61
CA PRO A 56 -1.42 -43.54 -16.24
C PRO A 56 -0.24 -43.22 -15.30
N VAL A 57 -0.46 -42.45 -14.23
CA VAL A 57 0.58 -42.03 -13.28
C VAL A 57 0.51 -42.90 -12.02
N VAL A 58 1.67 -43.38 -11.56
CA VAL A 58 1.86 -44.09 -10.30
C VAL A 58 2.96 -43.40 -9.52
N VAL A 59 2.68 -43.09 -8.26
CA VAL A 59 3.68 -42.56 -7.32
C VAL A 59 4.20 -43.73 -6.50
N ALA A 60 5.52 -43.90 -6.48
CA ALA A 60 6.15 -44.94 -5.67
C ALA A 60 7.08 -44.34 -4.62
N HIS A 61 6.83 -44.72 -3.38
CA HIS A 61 7.54 -44.19 -2.22
C HIS A 61 8.85 -44.96 -2.01
N THR A 62 9.98 -44.25 -1.92
CA THR A 62 11.32 -44.86 -1.78
C THR A 62 11.62 -45.36 -0.35
N GLY A 63 10.75 -45.07 0.61
CA GLY A 63 10.81 -45.50 2.00
C GLY A 63 9.46 -45.26 2.69
N ARG A 64 9.24 -45.83 3.88
CA ARG A 64 7.99 -45.59 4.63
C ARG A 64 7.98 -44.19 5.26
N SER A 65 6.78 -43.67 5.54
CA SER A 65 6.62 -42.45 6.31
C SER A 65 7.38 -42.55 7.64
N GLY A 66 8.42 -41.71 7.81
CA GLY A 66 9.27 -41.68 9.01
C GLY A 66 10.58 -42.47 8.94
N GLU A 67 10.85 -43.25 7.88
CA GLU A 67 12.16 -43.89 7.63
C GLU A 67 13.10 -42.88 6.94
N SER A 68 14.20 -42.53 7.62
CA SER A 68 14.94 -41.27 7.38
C SER A 68 16.43 -41.42 7.05
N SER A 69 16.92 -42.57 6.56
CA SER A 69 18.29 -42.65 6.05
C SER A 69 18.31 -42.62 4.52
N TRP A 70 19.17 -41.79 3.94
CA TRP A 70 19.39 -41.74 2.49
C TRP A 70 19.98 -43.07 1.96
N GLU A 71 20.70 -43.80 2.81
CA GLU A 71 21.30 -45.10 2.52
C GLU A 71 20.23 -46.17 2.21
N GLU A 72 19.18 -46.24 3.04
CA GLU A 72 18.06 -47.16 2.81
C GLU A 72 17.34 -46.82 1.50
N ARG A 73 17.15 -45.53 1.20
CA ARG A 73 16.52 -45.08 -0.06
C ARG A 73 17.33 -45.50 -1.28
N LEU A 74 18.65 -45.27 -1.28
CA LEU A 74 19.52 -45.72 -2.37
C LEU A 74 19.47 -47.24 -2.52
N THR A 75 19.47 -47.98 -1.41
CA THR A 75 19.41 -49.45 -1.40
C THR A 75 18.10 -49.97 -1.97
N HIS A 76 16.95 -49.37 -1.58
CA HIS A 76 15.64 -49.75 -2.10
C HIS A 76 15.52 -49.47 -3.60
N VAL A 77 16.00 -48.32 -4.07
CA VAL A 77 15.99 -47.98 -5.51
C VAL A 77 16.93 -48.88 -6.30
N ALA A 78 18.12 -49.17 -5.78
CA ALA A 78 19.06 -50.11 -6.39
C ALA A 78 18.45 -51.52 -6.52
N ALA A 79 17.86 -52.04 -5.44
CA ALA A 79 17.23 -53.36 -5.45
C ALA A 79 15.99 -53.40 -6.37
N TRP A 80 15.25 -52.31 -6.48
CA TRP A 80 14.15 -52.19 -7.44
C TRP A 80 14.66 -52.20 -8.88
N LEU A 81 15.70 -51.43 -9.22
CA LEU A 81 16.29 -51.42 -10.58
C LEU A 81 16.78 -52.81 -11.00
N ASP A 82 17.38 -53.58 -10.08
CA ASP A 82 17.83 -54.95 -10.39
C ASP A 82 16.68 -55.88 -10.73
N ARG A 83 15.53 -55.73 -10.04
CA ARG A 83 14.34 -56.56 -10.28
C ARG A 83 13.52 -56.09 -11.49
N ALA A 84 13.46 -54.77 -11.70
CA ALA A 84 12.57 -54.13 -12.66
C ALA A 84 13.27 -53.72 -13.98
N ARG A 85 14.53 -54.12 -14.21
CA ARG A 85 15.34 -53.64 -15.35
C ARG A 85 14.69 -53.78 -16.73
N SER A 86 13.95 -54.86 -16.97
CA SER A 86 13.20 -55.06 -18.22
C SER A 86 11.85 -54.34 -18.23
N ALA A 87 11.28 -54.09 -17.05
CA ALA A 87 9.99 -53.45 -16.88
C ALA A 87 10.10 -51.91 -16.88
N THR A 88 11.21 -51.33 -16.44
CA THR A 88 11.54 -49.91 -16.58
C THR A 88 11.64 -49.49 -18.05
N GLN A 89 12.11 -50.39 -18.93
CA GLN A 89 12.12 -50.19 -20.38
C GLN A 89 10.72 -50.21 -21.01
N SER A 90 9.74 -50.83 -20.35
CA SER A 90 8.34 -50.87 -20.78
C SER A 90 7.48 -49.74 -20.20
N ALA A 91 8.00 -49.01 -19.21
CA ALA A 91 7.35 -47.85 -18.64
C ALA A 91 7.38 -46.68 -19.62
N ALA A 92 6.32 -45.86 -19.60
CA ALA A 92 6.23 -44.70 -20.48
C ALA A 92 7.25 -43.62 -20.08
N ALA A 93 7.46 -43.43 -18.77
CA ALA A 93 8.55 -42.63 -18.21
C ALA A 93 8.80 -43.02 -16.76
N VAL A 94 10.04 -42.87 -16.30
CA VAL A 94 10.40 -43.00 -14.87
C VAL A 94 11.11 -41.71 -14.46
N ALA A 95 10.61 -41.06 -13.41
CA ALA A 95 11.26 -39.91 -12.79
C ALA A 95 11.49 -40.14 -11.30
N TRP A 96 12.58 -39.60 -10.76
CA TRP A 96 12.89 -39.65 -9.34
C TRP A 96 13.18 -38.25 -8.81
N VAL A 97 12.30 -37.76 -7.92
CA VAL A 97 12.52 -36.51 -7.18
C VAL A 97 13.47 -36.77 -6.02
N LEU A 98 14.59 -36.05 -6.01
CA LEU A 98 15.65 -36.21 -5.02
C LEU A 98 15.53 -35.14 -3.94
N ASP A 99 15.50 -35.56 -2.69
CA ASP A 99 15.76 -34.68 -1.55
C ASP A 99 17.26 -34.32 -1.47
N GLU A 100 17.60 -33.28 -0.69
CA GLU A 100 18.98 -32.80 -0.56
C GLU A 100 19.97 -33.89 -0.15
N HIS A 101 19.62 -34.75 0.79
CA HIS A 101 20.51 -35.79 1.32
C HIS A 101 20.73 -36.89 0.29
N THR A 102 19.65 -37.37 -0.32
CA THR A 102 19.72 -38.39 -1.39
C THR A 102 20.48 -37.87 -2.61
N ARG A 103 20.26 -36.60 -3.00
CA ARG A 103 21.03 -35.94 -4.07
C ARG A 103 22.52 -35.90 -3.74
N ASN A 104 22.88 -35.42 -2.54
CA ASN A 104 24.28 -35.30 -2.14
C ASN A 104 24.94 -36.68 -2.08
N ALA A 105 24.25 -37.69 -1.55
CA ALA A 105 24.73 -39.06 -1.53
C ALA A 105 24.94 -39.61 -2.95
N LEU A 106 24.01 -39.37 -3.88
CA LEU A 106 24.15 -39.81 -5.27
C LEU A 106 25.40 -39.21 -5.96
N ILE A 107 25.80 -38.00 -5.56
CA ILE A 107 26.97 -37.29 -6.12
C ILE A 107 28.28 -37.73 -5.45
N TRP A 108 28.28 -37.79 -4.11
CA TRP A 108 29.51 -37.86 -3.31
C TRP A 108 29.82 -39.24 -2.74
N SER A 109 28.86 -40.17 -2.68
CA SER A 109 29.10 -41.53 -2.17
C SER A 109 29.48 -42.51 -3.30
N PRO A 110 30.37 -43.49 -3.04
CA PRO A 110 30.69 -44.55 -3.99
C PRO A 110 29.45 -45.36 -4.43
N GLU A 111 28.57 -45.68 -3.48
CA GLU A 111 27.31 -46.40 -3.72
C GLU A 111 26.37 -45.59 -4.61
N GLY A 112 26.28 -44.28 -4.34
CA GLY A 112 25.51 -43.33 -5.14
C GLY A 112 26.03 -43.21 -6.58
N GLN A 113 27.33 -43.12 -6.78
CA GLN A 113 27.94 -43.06 -8.11
C GLN A 113 27.71 -44.35 -8.91
N ALA A 114 27.81 -45.51 -8.28
CA ALA A 114 27.50 -46.80 -8.92
C ALA A 114 26.02 -46.90 -9.30
N LEU A 115 25.11 -46.43 -8.43
CA LEU A 115 23.69 -46.37 -8.71
C LEU A 115 23.35 -45.37 -9.82
N ARG A 116 24.08 -44.25 -9.91
CA ARG A 116 23.88 -43.21 -10.93
C ARG A 116 24.02 -43.75 -12.34
N GLN A 117 25.09 -44.49 -12.62
CA GLN A 117 25.29 -45.11 -13.93
C GLN A 117 24.13 -46.04 -14.30
N ARG A 118 23.65 -46.82 -13.33
CA ARG A 118 22.52 -47.75 -13.51
C ARG A 118 21.20 -47.02 -13.78
N LEU A 119 20.98 -45.86 -13.14
CA LEU A 119 19.82 -45.00 -13.37
C LEU A 119 19.85 -44.41 -14.78
N ASP A 120 21.02 -43.96 -15.24
CA ASP A 120 21.20 -43.44 -16.59
C ASP A 120 20.96 -44.53 -17.65
N ASP A 121 21.52 -45.74 -17.45
CA ASP A 121 21.28 -46.90 -18.34
C ASP A 121 19.80 -47.31 -18.38
N ALA A 122 19.09 -47.16 -17.26
CA ALA A 122 17.66 -47.42 -17.15
C ALA A 122 16.79 -46.25 -17.67
N GLY A 123 17.42 -45.15 -18.08
CA GLY A 123 16.75 -43.94 -18.54
C GLY A 123 15.94 -43.23 -17.46
N VAL A 124 16.26 -43.35 -16.17
CA VAL A 124 15.50 -42.65 -15.12
C VAL A 124 15.80 -41.16 -15.13
N LEU A 125 14.77 -40.32 -15.24
CA LEU A 125 14.89 -38.87 -15.10
C LEU A 125 15.07 -38.52 -13.63
N LEU A 126 16.18 -37.89 -13.25
CA LEU A 126 16.31 -37.33 -11.90
C LEU A 126 15.61 -35.99 -11.82
N GLY A 127 15.18 -35.54 -10.65
CA GLY A 127 14.51 -34.27 -10.43
C GLY A 127 15.08 -33.55 -9.22
N VAL A 128 15.42 -32.27 -9.36
CA VAL A 128 15.97 -31.47 -8.24
C VAL A 128 15.10 -30.22 -8.00
N PRO A 129 14.69 -29.95 -6.75
CA PRO A 129 13.87 -28.78 -6.40
C PRO A 129 14.52 -27.44 -6.80
N ALA A 130 13.74 -26.49 -7.30
CA ALA A 130 14.21 -25.16 -7.71
C ALA A 130 14.58 -24.23 -6.53
N GLU A 131 14.07 -24.48 -5.32
CA GLU A 131 14.41 -23.69 -4.12
C GLU A 131 15.90 -23.77 -3.78
N ASP A 132 16.55 -24.89 -4.11
CA ASP A 132 18.00 -25.04 -4.04
C ASP A 132 18.75 -24.08 -4.98
N PHE A 133 18.09 -23.47 -5.97
CA PHE A 133 18.69 -22.50 -6.91
C PHE A 133 18.48 -21.03 -6.48
N ALA A 134 17.49 -20.73 -5.62
CA ALA A 134 17.09 -19.35 -5.30
C ALA A 134 18.12 -18.57 -4.44
N GLY A 135 18.99 -19.29 -3.70
CA GLY A 135 20.13 -18.70 -2.97
C GLY A 135 21.39 -18.50 -3.81
N LEU A 136 21.37 -18.90 -5.09
CA LEU A 136 22.52 -18.86 -5.98
C LEU A 136 22.37 -17.73 -7.01
N ALA A 137 23.12 -16.65 -6.82
CA ALA A 137 23.80 -16.09 -7.97
C ALA A 137 24.50 -17.25 -8.70
N ILE A 138 24.36 -17.33 -10.02
CA ILE A 138 24.63 -18.46 -10.95
C ILE A 138 26.11 -18.98 -10.94
N ALA A 139 26.85 -18.82 -9.85
CA ALA A 139 28.28 -19.13 -9.71
C ALA A 139 28.63 -20.16 -8.63
N SER A 140 27.70 -20.89 -8.00
CA SER A 140 28.08 -21.78 -6.87
C SER A 140 27.46 -23.17 -6.79
N TRP A 141 27.29 -23.85 -7.94
CA TRP A 141 27.28 -25.32 -7.95
C TRP A 141 28.68 -25.83 -8.37
N PRO A 142 29.41 -26.67 -7.58
CA PRO A 142 29.24 -27.05 -6.17
C PRO A 142 30.37 -26.47 -5.27
N ALA A 143 30.04 -25.66 -4.25
CA ALA A 143 31.04 -25.19 -3.27
C ALA A 143 30.57 -25.16 -1.79
N LYS A 144 29.29 -25.42 -1.50
CA LYS A 144 28.76 -25.41 -0.12
C LYS A 144 28.48 -26.80 0.46
N ALA A 145 27.96 -27.75 -0.32
CA ALA A 145 27.76 -29.14 0.12
C ALA A 145 29.09 -29.90 0.37
N ALA A 146 30.20 -29.44 -0.21
CA ALA A 146 31.52 -30.05 -0.07
C ALA A 146 32.26 -29.69 1.23
N ARG A 147 31.67 -28.89 2.15
CA ARG A 147 32.36 -28.51 3.40
C ARG A 147 32.10 -29.45 4.57
N ASN A 148 31.05 -30.27 4.51
CA ASN A 148 30.62 -31.10 5.65
C ASN A 148 30.74 -32.61 5.40
N VAL A 149 31.29 -33.01 4.26
CA VAL A 149 31.61 -34.41 3.97
C VAL A 149 33.11 -34.43 3.66
N GLU A 150 33.92 -34.80 4.65
CA GLU A 150 35.35 -35.05 4.40
C GLU A 150 35.48 -36.30 3.52
N PRO A 151 36.09 -36.21 2.33
CA PRO A 151 36.34 -37.38 1.50
C PRO A 151 37.33 -38.30 2.23
N GLY A 152 36.99 -39.59 2.34
CA GLY A 152 37.90 -40.59 2.91
C GLY A 152 39.22 -40.65 2.13
N GLU A 153 40.32 -40.90 2.84
CA GLU A 153 41.68 -40.98 2.27
C GLU A 153 41.70 -41.87 1.02
N GLY A 154 42.05 -41.27 -0.13
CA GLY A 154 42.16 -41.95 -1.43
C GLY A 154 41.09 -41.58 -2.46
N GLN A 155 40.04 -40.83 -2.10
CA GLN A 155 39.05 -40.36 -3.07
C GLN A 155 39.49 -39.02 -3.69
N THR A 156 39.82 -39.05 -4.98
CA THR A 156 40.05 -37.81 -5.74
C THR A 156 38.69 -37.17 -6.04
N PRO A 157 38.47 -35.88 -5.71
CA PRO A 157 37.28 -35.17 -6.18
C PRO A 157 37.35 -35.11 -7.70
N LEU A 158 36.44 -35.85 -8.36
CA LEU A 158 36.33 -35.87 -9.81
C LEU A 158 36.40 -34.45 -10.36
N ALA A 159 37.35 -34.26 -11.27
CA ALA A 159 37.74 -32.97 -11.81
C ALA A 159 36.54 -32.13 -12.24
N LYS A 160 36.52 -30.90 -11.70
CA LYS A 160 35.86 -29.67 -12.19
C LYS A 160 35.04 -29.85 -13.48
N ALA A 161 33.70 -29.80 -13.32
CA ALA A 161 32.67 -29.55 -14.33
C ALA A 161 32.44 -30.64 -15.40
N SER A 162 31.55 -31.61 -15.11
CA SER A 162 30.69 -32.32 -16.10
C SER A 162 29.77 -33.37 -15.43
N ILE A 163 29.02 -33.01 -14.38
CA ILE A 163 28.35 -33.99 -13.49
C ILE A 163 26.88 -34.27 -13.90
N LEU A 164 26.41 -33.79 -15.04
CA LEU A 164 25.02 -34.02 -15.48
C LEU A 164 25.06 -34.59 -16.90
N ASN A 165 24.70 -35.87 -17.04
CA ASN A 165 24.46 -36.65 -18.27
C ASN A 165 25.68 -36.82 -19.24
N PRO A 166 26.01 -38.03 -19.74
CA PRO A 166 27.09 -38.26 -20.73
C PRO A 166 27.00 -37.40 -22.02
N VAL A 167 25.83 -36.87 -22.33
CA VAL A 167 25.54 -35.98 -23.47
C VAL A 167 26.33 -34.66 -23.44
N TYR A 168 26.69 -34.18 -22.25
CA TYR A 168 27.35 -32.88 -22.10
C TYR A 168 28.85 -32.92 -22.45
N ARG A 169 29.41 -34.12 -22.68
CA ARG A 169 30.82 -34.28 -23.10
C ARG A 169 31.02 -34.10 -24.61
N GLU A 170 29.96 -34.20 -25.41
CA GLU A 170 30.04 -34.18 -26.89
C GLU A 170 29.47 -32.91 -27.55
N ALA A 171 28.63 -32.14 -26.86
CA ALA A 171 27.83 -31.10 -27.48
C ALA A 171 28.55 -29.72 -27.56
N ARG A 172 29.38 -29.52 -28.59
CA ARG A 172 29.79 -28.18 -29.07
C ARG A 172 28.59 -27.48 -29.73
N LEU A 173 27.63 -27.04 -28.91
CA LEU A 173 26.29 -26.61 -29.34
C LEU A 173 26.30 -25.28 -30.13
N ILE A 174 25.88 -25.38 -31.39
CA ILE A 174 25.41 -24.27 -32.26
C ILE A 174 23.86 -24.33 -32.26
N ASP A 175 23.18 -23.21 -32.45
CA ASP A 175 21.70 -23.00 -32.41
C ASP A 175 20.82 -24.07 -33.09
N SER A 176 21.38 -24.91 -33.97
CA SER A 176 20.69 -25.99 -34.67
C SER A 176 20.46 -27.27 -33.85
N GLU A 177 20.92 -27.36 -32.61
CA GLU A 177 20.80 -28.59 -31.78
C GLU A 177 19.60 -28.60 -30.80
N ILE A 178 18.74 -27.57 -30.81
CA ILE A 178 17.49 -27.51 -30.02
C ILE A 178 16.54 -28.69 -30.36
N THR A 179 16.78 -29.41 -31.45
CA THR A 179 16.06 -30.63 -31.85
C THR A 179 16.39 -31.89 -31.05
N ARG A 180 17.35 -31.88 -30.11
CA ARG A 180 17.64 -33.02 -29.21
C ARG A 180 17.60 -32.57 -27.75
N PHE A 181 16.42 -32.67 -27.14
CA PHE A 181 16.15 -32.27 -25.76
C PHE A 181 16.83 -33.18 -24.73
N GLU A 182 18.03 -32.79 -24.27
CA GLU A 182 18.71 -33.42 -23.12
C GLU A 182 19.17 -32.33 -22.14
N ALA A 183 18.22 -31.76 -21.40
CA ALA A 183 18.42 -30.61 -20.52
C ALA A 183 18.08 -30.91 -19.05
N LEU A 184 18.78 -30.20 -18.16
CA LEU A 184 18.76 -30.29 -16.69
C LEU A 184 17.34 -30.46 -16.10
N PRO A 185 17.13 -31.37 -15.13
CA PRO A 185 15.81 -31.55 -14.55
C PRO A 185 15.56 -30.57 -13.40
N VAL A 186 15.05 -29.39 -13.77
CA VAL A 186 14.57 -28.38 -12.83
C VAL A 186 13.11 -28.67 -12.50
N LEU A 187 12.73 -28.54 -11.23
CA LEU A 187 11.38 -28.76 -10.71
C LEU A 187 10.97 -27.57 -9.85
N GLU A 188 9.86 -26.87 -10.17
CA GLU A 188 9.32 -25.86 -9.24
C GLU A 188 8.95 -26.51 -7.90
N ALA A 189 9.59 -26.05 -6.83
CA ALA A 189 9.37 -26.55 -5.47
C ALA A 189 8.34 -25.72 -4.68
N GLN A 190 7.99 -24.53 -5.21
CA GLN A 190 7.05 -23.63 -4.55
C GLN A 190 5.62 -24.17 -4.68
N ALA A 191 5.20 -24.97 -3.70
CA ALA A 191 3.85 -25.53 -3.57
C ALA A 191 2.71 -24.47 -3.53
N LEU A 192 3.04 -23.18 -3.50
CA LEU A 192 2.09 -22.06 -3.43
C LEU A 192 1.91 -21.33 -4.78
N ALA A 193 2.72 -21.63 -5.80
CA ALA A 193 2.57 -21.03 -7.12
C ALA A 193 1.41 -21.69 -7.87
N VAL A 194 0.39 -20.91 -8.24
CA VAL A 194 -0.74 -21.39 -9.04
C VAL A 194 -0.30 -21.72 -10.46
N THR A 195 0.71 -21.02 -10.96
CA THR A 195 1.31 -21.25 -12.27
C THR A 195 2.48 -22.20 -12.14
N ARG A 196 2.63 -23.11 -13.11
CA ARG A 196 3.79 -23.97 -13.22
C ARG A 196 4.57 -23.69 -14.51
N PRO A 197 5.87 -23.38 -14.46
CA PRO A 197 6.71 -23.30 -15.65
C PRO A 197 6.89 -24.71 -16.22
N LEU A 198 6.59 -24.88 -17.50
CA LEU A 198 7.06 -26.03 -18.29
C LEU A 198 8.45 -25.74 -18.87
N LEU A 199 8.82 -24.46 -18.95
CA LEU A 199 10.10 -23.97 -19.42
C LEU A 199 10.67 -22.94 -18.45
N TRP A 200 11.96 -23.07 -18.18
CA TRP A 200 12.75 -22.18 -17.36
C TRP A 200 13.67 -21.36 -18.25
N HIS A 201 13.61 -20.04 -18.13
CA HIS A 201 14.55 -19.13 -18.77
C HIS A 201 15.70 -18.85 -17.82
N VAL A 202 16.86 -19.45 -18.07
CA VAL A 202 18.09 -19.28 -17.26
C VAL A 202 19.16 -18.67 -18.13
N ASN A 203 19.47 -17.38 -17.92
CA ASN A 203 20.29 -16.56 -18.80
C ASN A 203 19.74 -16.56 -20.25
N GLU A 204 20.57 -16.91 -21.22
CA GLU A 204 20.24 -17.04 -22.65
C GLU A 204 19.75 -18.45 -23.02
N ARG A 205 19.37 -19.28 -22.04
CA ARG A 205 19.01 -20.69 -22.26
C ARG A 205 17.60 -21.00 -21.77
N ILE A 206 16.92 -21.88 -22.49
CA ILE A 206 15.62 -22.43 -22.13
C ILE A 206 15.81 -23.87 -21.65
N VAL A 207 15.36 -24.18 -20.44
CA VAL A 207 15.49 -25.50 -19.81
C VAL A 207 14.08 -26.06 -19.54
N PRO A 208 13.71 -27.27 -20.00
CA PRO A 208 12.41 -27.86 -19.75
C PRO A 208 12.27 -28.32 -18.29
N ASP A 209 11.13 -28.02 -17.68
CA ASP A 209 10.76 -28.54 -16.36
C ASP A 209 10.61 -30.06 -16.39
N LEU A 210 10.87 -30.72 -15.26
CA LEU A 210 10.76 -32.17 -15.14
C LEU A 210 9.38 -32.69 -15.55
N ALA A 211 8.28 -31.96 -15.28
CA ALA A 211 6.94 -32.37 -15.70
C ALA A 211 6.82 -32.46 -17.23
N LEU A 212 7.41 -31.49 -17.94
CA LEU A 212 7.44 -31.49 -19.41
C LEU A 212 8.32 -32.63 -19.95
N GLN A 213 9.47 -32.90 -19.32
CA GLN A 213 10.37 -33.98 -19.73
C GLN A 213 9.71 -35.37 -19.56
N VAL A 214 9.01 -35.59 -18.44
CA VAL A 214 8.24 -36.81 -18.19
C VAL A 214 7.15 -36.98 -19.24
N TYR A 215 6.41 -35.90 -19.54
CA TYR A 215 5.37 -35.92 -20.56
C TYR A 215 5.93 -36.16 -21.97
N ALA A 216 7.05 -35.53 -22.34
CA ALA A 216 7.69 -35.68 -23.65
C ALA A 216 8.02 -37.12 -23.99
N ARG A 217 8.48 -37.89 -22.99
CA ARG A 217 8.82 -39.31 -23.16
C ARG A 217 7.62 -40.19 -23.52
N THR A 218 6.41 -39.74 -23.16
CA THR A 218 5.17 -40.44 -23.48
C THR A 218 4.55 -40.01 -24.81
N GLY A 219 4.82 -38.78 -25.25
CA GLY A 219 4.17 -38.16 -26.41
C GLY A 219 5.04 -38.00 -27.66
N GLY A 220 6.37 -38.05 -27.57
CA GLY A 220 7.26 -37.79 -28.71
C GLY A 220 7.79 -36.36 -28.74
N HIS A 221 8.23 -35.88 -29.91
CA HIS A 221 8.94 -34.60 -30.05
C HIS A 221 8.14 -33.40 -29.54
N ILE A 222 8.84 -32.48 -28.86
CA ILE A 222 8.29 -31.17 -28.44
C ILE A 222 8.68 -30.13 -29.48
N GLU A 223 7.70 -29.38 -29.98
CA GLU A 223 7.89 -28.25 -30.89
C GLU A 223 7.34 -26.97 -30.26
N PHE A 224 8.03 -25.86 -30.46
CA PHE A 224 7.52 -24.55 -30.10
C PHE A 224 6.51 -24.08 -31.14
N ALA A 225 5.34 -23.66 -30.69
CA ALA A 225 4.29 -23.09 -31.54
C ALA A 225 3.90 -21.71 -31.02
N GLU A 226 3.35 -20.85 -31.89
CA GLU A 226 2.87 -19.54 -31.43
C GLU A 226 1.80 -19.71 -30.33
N GLY A 227 2.08 -19.17 -29.15
CA GLY A 227 1.17 -19.24 -27.99
C GLY A 227 1.18 -20.58 -27.24
N GLY A 228 2.18 -21.46 -27.46
CA GLY A 228 2.25 -22.71 -26.71
C GLY A 228 3.38 -23.67 -27.11
N LEU A 229 3.21 -24.91 -26.66
CA LEU A 229 4.07 -26.05 -26.97
C LEU A 229 3.24 -27.10 -27.70
N ARG A 230 3.83 -27.83 -28.65
CA ARG A 230 3.24 -29.06 -29.19
C ARG A 230 4.05 -30.23 -28.70
N ALA A 231 3.39 -31.22 -28.11
CA ALA A 231 4.02 -32.45 -27.67
C ALA A 231 3.18 -33.62 -28.15
N GLY A 232 3.73 -34.47 -29.01
CA GLY A 232 3.01 -35.64 -29.54
C GLY A 232 1.75 -35.33 -30.35
N GLY A 233 1.74 -34.20 -31.06
CA GLY A 233 0.57 -33.73 -31.82
C GLY A 233 -0.49 -33.02 -30.97
N VAL A 234 -0.39 -33.05 -29.64
CA VAL A 234 -1.25 -32.29 -28.72
C VAL A 234 -0.66 -30.90 -28.52
N PHE A 235 -1.48 -29.87 -28.70
CA PHE A 235 -1.11 -28.49 -28.41
C PHE A 235 -1.36 -28.19 -26.93
N ILE A 236 -0.29 -27.90 -26.20
CA ILE A 236 -0.27 -27.44 -24.82
C ILE A 236 -0.19 -25.91 -24.86
N PRO A 237 -1.28 -25.19 -24.56
CA PRO A 237 -1.25 -23.74 -24.55
C PRO A 237 -0.41 -23.25 -23.35
N THR A 238 0.54 -22.36 -23.59
CA THR A 238 1.38 -21.78 -22.53
C THR A 238 1.36 -20.26 -22.62
N ASP A 239 1.72 -19.60 -21.52
CA ASP A 239 2.03 -18.18 -21.58
C ASP A 239 3.33 -17.92 -22.39
N ARG A 240 3.67 -16.65 -22.59
CA ARG A 240 4.90 -16.23 -23.30
C ARG A 240 6.21 -16.68 -22.62
N PHE A 241 6.14 -17.20 -21.39
CA PHE A 241 7.25 -17.69 -20.59
C PHE A 241 7.19 -19.22 -20.44
N GLY A 242 6.33 -19.92 -21.19
CA GLY A 242 6.20 -21.37 -21.12
C GLY A 242 5.52 -21.89 -19.85
N ARG A 243 4.68 -21.08 -19.19
CA ARG A 243 3.96 -21.46 -17.97
C ARG A 243 2.53 -21.88 -18.27
N ILE A 244 2.01 -22.76 -17.42
CA ILE A 244 0.63 -23.25 -17.43
C ILE A 244 -0.05 -23.00 -16.09
N TYR A 245 -1.38 -23.03 -16.08
CA TYR A 245 -2.16 -23.16 -14.84
C TYR A 245 -2.57 -24.63 -14.71
N PRO A 246 -1.86 -25.45 -13.90
CA PRO A 246 -2.27 -26.82 -13.65
C PRO A 246 -3.65 -26.88 -13.01
N ARG A 247 -4.44 -27.88 -13.40
CA ARG A 247 -5.75 -28.17 -12.79
C ARG A 247 -5.60 -28.79 -11.41
N TYR A 248 -4.61 -29.67 -11.29
CA TYR A 248 -4.24 -30.32 -10.05
C TYR A 248 -2.89 -29.80 -9.61
N SER A 249 -2.84 -29.22 -8.42
CA SER A 249 -1.59 -28.82 -7.77
C SER A 249 -1.80 -28.68 -6.27
N THR A 250 -0.68 -28.64 -5.56
CA THR A 250 -0.65 -28.31 -4.14
C THR A 250 -1.25 -26.93 -3.85
N ALA A 251 -1.00 -25.93 -4.71
CA ALA A 251 -1.53 -24.57 -4.57
C ALA A 251 -3.06 -24.50 -4.66
N VAL A 252 -3.68 -25.38 -5.46
CA VAL A 252 -5.13 -25.43 -5.64
C VAL A 252 -5.79 -26.37 -4.63
N GLU A 253 -5.02 -27.10 -3.81
CA GLU A 253 -5.49 -28.14 -2.89
C GLU A 253 -6.37 -29.21 -3.58
N ARG A 254 -6.13 -29.43 -4.88
CA ARG A 254 -6.85 -30.40 -5.70
C ARG A 254 -5.84 -31.39 -6.24
N PHE A 255 -6.03 -32.67 -5.87
CA PHE A 255 -5.14 -33.74 -6.30
C PHE A 255 -5.92 -34.78 -7.11
N PRO A 256 -5.32 -35.37 -8.13
CA PRO A 256 -5.93 -36.47 -8.85
C PRO A 256 -5.89 -37.72 -7.97
N SER A 257 -6.79 -38.67 -8.23
CA SER A 257 -6.71 -40.01 -7.67
C SER A 257 -5.54 -40.75 -8.31
N VAL A 258 -4.35 -40.62 -7.74
CA VAL A 258 -3.14 -41.31 -8.18
C VAL A 258 -2.94 -42.55 -7.31
N ARG A 259 -2.50 -43.65 -7.93
CA ARG A 259 -2.15 -44.87 -7.18
C ARG A 259 -0.79 -44.66 -6.51
N GLU A 260 -0.76 -44.71 -5.19
CA GLU A 260 0.46 -44.68 -4.39
C GLU A 260 0.87 -46.10 -3.97
N VAL A 261 2.14 -46.46 -4.14
CA VAL A 261 2.67 -47.80 -3.84
C VAL A 261 4.05 -47.68 -3.19
N ASP A 262 4.47 -48.67 -2.41
CA ASP A 262 5.86 -48.78 -1.96
C ASP A 262 6.76 -49.26 -3.11
N ILE A 263 7.94 -48.68 -3.28
CA ILE A 263 8.89 -49.08 -4.33
C ILE A 263 9.24 -50.58 -4.27
N ARG A 264 9.14 -51.20 -3.09
CA ARG A 264 9.42 -52.64 -2.91
C ARG A 264 8.39 -53.52 -3.59
N ASP A 265 7.15 -53.05 -3.70
CA ASP A 265 6.02 -53.77 -4.30
C ASP A 265 5.82 -53.43 -5.78
N LEU A 266 6.46 -52.35 -6.25
CA LEU A 266 6.39 -51.87 -7.62
C LEU A 266 6.98 -52.89 -8.61
N GLY A 267 6.17 -53.32 -9.60
CA GLY A 267 6.58 -54.31 -10.60
C GLY A 267 6.68 -55.75 -10.07
N SER A 268 6.22 -56.03 -8.85
CA SER A 268 6.17 -57.39 -8.31
C SER A 268 5.09 -58.23 -9.00
N ARG A 269 5.39 -59.52 -9.25
CA ARG A 269 4.42 -60.49 -9.83
C ARG A 269 3.23 -60.80 -8.91
N GLN A 270 3.28 -60.40 -7.63
CA GLN A 270 2.28 -60.69 -6.60
C GLN A 270 1.42 -59.46 -6.24
N GLY A 271 0.91 -58.73 -7.25
CA GLY A 271 -0.13 -57.70 -7.05
C GLY A 271 0.30 -56.24 -7.21
N GLY A 272 1.57 -55.97 -7.57
CA GLY A 272 2.02 -54.63 -7.95
C GLY A 272 1.39 -54.14 -9.27
N PRO A 273 1.27 -52.81 -9.48
CA PRO A 273 0.81 -52.29 -10.77
C PRO A 273 1.76 -52.71 -11.90
N SER A 274 1.19 -53.06 -13.07
CA SER A 274 1.97 -53.29 -14.28
C SER A 274 2.66 -52.00 -14.69
N LEU A 275 3.98 -52.05 -14.92
CA LEU A 275 4.78 -50.88 -15.28
C LEU A 275 4.60 -50.49 -16.76
N SER A 276 4.01 -51.37 -17.58
CA SER A 276 3.87 -51.13 -19.02
C SER A 276 2.93 -49.97 -19.31
N GLY A 277 3.44 -48.95 -20.01
CA GLY A 277 2.66 -47.76 -20.40
C GLY A 277 2.35 -46.80 -19.24
N GLN A 278 2.87 -47.03 -18.04
CA GLN A 278 2.70 -46.16 -16.88
C GLN A 278 3.86 -45.17 -16.73
N ILE A 279 3.56 -44.00 -16.21
CA ILE A 279 4.51 -43.01 -15.71
C ILE A 279 4.75 -43.29 -14.23
N ILE A 280 5.99 -43.52 -13.86
CA ILE A 280 6.40 -43.82 -12.49
C ILE A 280 7.14 -42.60 -11.94
N ILE A 281 6.64 -42.06 -10.83
CA ILE A 281 7.29 -40.98 -10.10
C ILE A 281 7.75 -41.53 -8.76
N LEU A 282 9.07 -41.57 -8.57
CA LEU A 282 9.72 -41.99 -7.33
C LEU A 282 9.96 -40.77 -6.44
N GLY A 283 9.79 -40.94 -5.13
CA GLY A 283 10.18 -39.93 -4.16
C GLY A 283 9.91 -40.35 -2.72
N ALA A 284 10.15 -39.43 -1.79
CA ALA A 284 9.89 -39.70 -0.38
C ALA A 284 8.38 -39.78 -0.10
N ALA A 285 8.01 -40.61 0.88
CA ALA A 285 6.63 -40.65 1.36
C ALA A 285 6.19 -39.28 1.89
N ASP A 286 4.95 -38.89 1.56
CA ASP A 286 4.33 -37.63 1.95
C ASP A 286 5.06 -36.35 1.48
N ASP A 287 5.96 -36.46 0.50
CA ASP A 287 6.65 -35.30 -0.06
C ASP A 287 5.68 -34.44 -0.92
N PRO A 288 5.43 -33.18 -0.53
CA PRO A 288 4.55 -32.30 -1.29
C PRO A 288 5.05 -32.04 -2.72
N ILE A 289 6.37 -32.08 -2.95
CA ILE A 289 6.99 -31.83 -4.26
C ILE A 289 6.69 -33.00 -5.22
N VAL A 290 6.77 -34.23 -4.72
CA VAL A 290 6.43 -35.45 -5.48
C VAL A 290 4.96 -35.45 -5.88
N ARG A 291 4.09 -35.11 -4.92
CA ARG A 291 2.64 -35.01 -5.15
C ARG A 291 2.30 -33.91 -6.14
N ASP A 292 2.98 -32.76 -6.07
CA ASP A 292 2.79 -31.65 -7.02
C ASP A 292 3.26 -31.99 -8.44
N LEU A 293 4.40 -32.67 -8.57
CA LEU A 293 4.89 -33.17 -9.86
C LEU A 293 3.87 -34.15 -10.48
N ALA A 294 3.38 -35.11 -9.69
CA ALA A 294 2.36 -36.06 -10.15
C ALA A 294 1.09 -35.34 -10.60
N ALA A 295 0.59 -34.41 -9.80
CA ALA A 295 -0.57 -33.59 -10.12
C ALA A 295 -0.38 -32.76 -11.42
N SER A 296 0.82 -32.22 -11.61
CA SER A 296 1.20 -31.46 -12.79
C SER A 296 1.26 -32.32 -14.05
N VAL A 297 1.87 -33.51 -13.96
CA VAL A 297 1.92 -34.47 -15.06
C VAL A 297 0.52 -34.94 -15.42
N VAL A 298 -0.33 -35.28 -14.44
CA VAL A 298 -1.74 -35.63 -14.70
C VAL A 298 -2.49 -34.48 -15.36
N SER A 299 -2.22 -33.23 -14.95
CA SER A 299 -2.81 -32.04 -15.58
C SER A 299 -2.40 -31.90 -17.05
N LEU A 300 -1.17 -32.29 -17.43
CA LEU A 300 -0.71 -32.27 -18.83
C LEU A 300 -1.46 -33.27 -19.74
N TYR A 301 -2.04 -34.32 -19.15
CA TYR A 301 -2.91 -35.27 -19.86
C TYR A 301 -4.36 -34.79 -19.97
N ALA A 302 -4.74 -33.74 -19.25
CA ALA A 302 -6.08 -33.21 -19.32
C ALA A 302 -6.27 -32.40 -20.62
N PRO A 303 -7.34 -32.65 -21.40
CA PRO A 303 -7.58 -31.97 -22.69
C PRO A 303 -7.89 -30.46 -22.57
N ALA A 304 -7.90 -29.89 -21.37
CA ALA A 304 -8.30 -28.51 -21.11
C ALA A 304 -7.36 -27.83 -20.11
N LEU A 305 -6.07 -27.87 -20.41
CA LEU A 305 -5.07 -27.02 -19.77
C LEU A 305 -5.45 -25.57 -19.96
N THR A 306 -5.61 -24.86 -18.84
CA THR A 306 -5.90 -23.42 -18.82
C THR A 306 -4.61 -22.64 -18.99
N TYR A 307 -4.67 -21.60 -19.82
CA TYR A 307 -3.53 -20.74 -20.10
C TYR A 307 -3.90 -19.27 -19.94
N THR A 308 -2.90 -18.44 -19.72
CA THR A 308 -3.01 -16.98 -19.73
C THR A 308 -2.68 -16.46 -21.12
N PRO A 309 -3.66 -15.93 -21.87
CA PRO A 309 -3.38 -15.37 -23.19
C PRO A 309 -2.52 -14.11 -23.07
N GLY A 310 -1.74 -13.79 -24.12
CA GLY A 310 -0.87 -12.60 -24.11
C GLY A 310 -1.63 -11.29 -23.86
N TRP A 311 -2.90 -11.21 -24.29
CA TRP A 311 -3.76 -10.05 -24.05
C TRP A 311 -4.15 -9.90 -22.57
N ALA A 312 -4.12 -10.96 -21.75
CA ALA A 312 -4.47 -10.91 -20.34
C ALA A 312 -3.58 -9.90 -19.58
N VAL A 313 -2.29 -9.85 -19.90
CA VAL A 313 -1.35 -8.90 -19.30
C VAL A 313 -1.76 -7.47 -19.64
N THR A 314 -2.09 -7.20 -20.91
CA THR A 314 -2.54 -5.86 -21.32
C THR A 314 -3.88 -5.48 -20.68
N ALA A 315 -4.81 -6.42 -20.56
CA ALA A 315 -6.09 -6.21 -19.89
C ALA A 315 -5.91 -5.92 -18.39
N GLU A 316 -5.06 -6.68 -17.69
CA GLU A 316 -4.72 -6.45 -16.28
C GLU A 316 -4.17 -5.03 -16.08
N LYS A 317 -3.19 -4.61 -16.89
CA LYS A 317 -2.61 -3.25 -16.78
C LYS A 317 -3.60 -2.16 -17.14
N ALA A 318 -4.46 -2.38 -18.14
CA ALA A 318 -5.53 -1.46 -18.49
C ALA A 318 -6.55 -1.31 -17.35
N LEU A 319 -6.96 -2.41 -16.71
CA LEU A 319 -7.85 -2.39 -15.54
C LEU A 319 -7.20 -1.72 -14.32
N LEU A 320 -5.91 -1.97 -14.06
CA LEU A 320 -5.17 -1.28 -12.99
C LEU A 320 -5.19 0.24 -13.19
N LEU A 321 -4.92 0.71 -14.42
CA LEU A 321 -4.97 2.12 -14.75
C LEU A 321 -6.39 2.69 -14.61
N LEU A 322 -7.40 1.97 -15.12
CA LEU A 322 -8.80 2.35 -15.01
C LEU A 322 -9.23 2.49 -13.54
N PHE A 323 -8.90 1.53 -12.69
CA PHE A 323 -9.25 1.57 -11.26
C PHE A 323 -8.47 2.63 -10.50
N ALA A 324 -7.21 2.87 -10.82
CA ALA A 324 -6.47 4.00 -10.26
C ALA A 324 -7.13 5.34 -10.64
N LEU A 325 -7.53 5.50 -11.90
CA LEU A 325 -8.24 6.69 -12.37
C LEU A 325 -9.58 6.85 -11.65
N TYR A 326 -10.34 5.77 -11.50
CA TYR A 326 -11.58 5.75 -10.73
C TYR A 326 -11.38 6.21 -9.29
N LEU A 327 -10.41 5.63 -8.58
CA LEU A 327 -10.11 5.95 -7.18
C LEU A 327 -9.66 7.42 -7.01
N LEU A 328 -8.90 7.95 -7.96
CA LEU A 328 -8.33 9.30 -7.86
C LEU A 328 -9.27 10.41 -8.36
N PHE A 329 -10.05 10.16 -9.42
CA PHE A 329 -10.84 11.19 -10.09
C PHE A 329 -12.35 11.03 -9.96
N VAL A 330 -12.87 9.83 -9.68
CA VAL A 330 -14.33 9.61 -9.61
C VAL A 330 -14.77 9.48 -8.16
N LEU A 331 -14.11 8.61 -7.39
CA LEU A 331 -14.44 8.32 -6.00
C LEU A 331 -14.57 9.58 -5.11
N PRO A 332 -13.71 10.62 -5.22
CA PRO A 332 -13.79 11.80 -4.34
C PRO A 332 -15.02 12.69 -4.57
N PHE A 333 -15.67 12.57 -5.73
CA PHE A 333 -16.85 13.36 -6.07
C PHE A 333 -18.16 12.65 -5.70
N LEU A 334 -18.09 11.36 -5.38
CA LEU A 334 -19.25 10.56 -5.05
C LEU A 334 -19.59 10.65 -3.56
N ARG A 335 -20.89 10.56 -3.26
CA ARG A 335 -21.37 10.34 -1.89
C ARG A 335 -20.99 8.93 -1.45
N ALA A 336 -20.75 8.74 -0.14
CA ALA A 336 -20.33 7.46 0.43
C ALA A 336 -21.17 6.24 -0.01
N PRO A 337 -22.53 6.25 0.05
CA PRO A 337 -23.31 5.09 -0.38
C PRO A 337 -23.22 4.83 -1.89
N VAL A 338 -23.15 5.89 -2.70
CA VAL A 338 -23.03 5.76 -4.16
C VAL A 338 -21.65 5.22 -4.55
N ALA A 339 -20.59 5.70 -3.89
CA ALA A 339 -19.23 5.20 -4.04
C ALA A 339 -19.12 3.71 -3.68
N ALA A 340 -19.77 3.29 -2.58
CA ALA A 340 -19.81 1.89 -2.16
C ALA A 340 -20.49 1.01 -3.22
N LEU A 341 -21.68 1.41 -3.68
CA LEU A 341 -22.43 0.68 -4.69
C LEU A 341 -21.67 0.56 -6.01
N LEU A 342 -21.08 1.65 -6.50
CA LEU A 342 -20.31 1.65 -7.74
C LEU A 342 -19.06 0.78 -7.64
N THR A 343 -18.35 0.83 -6.51
CA THR A 343 -17.18 -0.04 -6.27
C THR A 343 -17.58 -1.51 -6.24
N LEU A 344 -18.69 -1.85 -5.59
CA LEU A 344 -19.23 -3.21 -5.56
C LEU A 344 -19.58 -3.72 -6.97
N ILE A 345 -20.25 -2.88 -7.77
CA ILE A 345 -20.57 -3.23 -9.16
C ILE A 345 -19.29 -3.48 -9.97
N LEU A 346 -18.27 -2.63 -9.85
CA LEU A 346 -16.99 -2.83 -10.55
C LEU A 346 -16.30 -4.15 -10.16
N VAL A 347 -16.34 -4.52 -8.87
CA VAL A 347 -15.82 -5.81 -8.40
C VAL A 347 -16.60 -6.97 -9.01
N LEU A 348 -17.93 -6.93 -8.93
CA LEU A 348 -18.80 -8.01 -9.44
C LEU A 348 -18.68 -8.18 -10.96
N VAL A 349 -18.63 -7.08 -11.71
CA VAL A 349 -18.44 -7.11 -13.17
C VAL A 349 -17.08 -7.69 -13.54
N SER A 350 -16.03 -7.35 -12.79
CA SER A 350 -14.68 -7.88 -13.03
C SER A 350 -14.60 -9.38 -12.75
N LEU A 351 -15.16 -9.82 -11.62
CA LEU A 351 -15.24 -11.24 -11.26
C LEU A 351 -16.09 -12.02 -12.26
N GLY A 352 -17.28 -11.50 -12.61
CA GLY A 352 -18.16 -12.13 -13.59
C GLY A 352 -17.54 -12.21 -14.99
N GLY A 353 -16.86 -11.16 -15.44
CA GLY A 353 -16.15 -11.14 -16.72
C GLY A 353 -15.01 -12.16 -16.75
N MET A 354 -14.22 -12.22 -15.68
CA MET A 354 -13.16 -13.20 -15.51
C MET A 354 -13.68 -14.65 -15.55
N MET A 355 -14.75 -14.94 -14.81
CA MET A 355 -15.39 -16.27 -14.82
C MET A 355 -16.03 -16.58 -16.17
N GLY A 356 -16.58 -15.59 -16.86
CA GLY A 356 -17.15 -15.74 -18.20
C GLY A 356 -16.10 -16.12 -19.24
N VAL A 357 -14.93 -15.46 -19.22
CA VAL A 357 -13.79 -15.81 -20.10
C VAL A 357 -13.28 -17.22 -19.82
N TYR A 358 -13.16 -17.57 -18.54
CA TYR A 358 -12.78 -18.91 -18.11
C TYR A 358 -13.75 -19.98 -18.61
N ALA A 359 -15.05 -19.80 -18.38
CA ALA A 359 -16.07 -20.77 -18.77
C ALA A 359 -16.24 -20.92 -20.29
N SER A 360 -16.03 -19.84 -21.06
CA SER A 360 -16.25 -19.84 -22.51
C SER A 360 -15.03 -20.28 -23.33
N HIS A 361 -13.82 -19.92 -22.90
CA HIS A 361 -12.59 -20.12 -23.69
C HIS A 361 -11.52 -20.94 -22.93
N GLY A 362 -11.75 -21.32 -21.67
CA GLY A 362 -10.74 -22.01 -20.85
C GLY A 362 -9.51 -21.14 -20.57
N GLN A 363 -9.64 -19.81 -20.68
CA GLN A 363 -8.56 -18.86 -20.49
C GLN A 363 -8.61 -18.28 -19.07
N TRP A 364 -7.47 -18.33 -18.36
CA TRP A 364 -7.36 -17.67 -17.07
C TRP A 364 -6.84 -16.24 -17.25
N VAL A 365 -7.51 -15.28 -16.63
CA VAL A 365 -7.09 -13.88 -16.63
C VAL A 365 -6.98 -13.43 -15.19
N SER A 366 -5.75 -13.29 -14.69
CA SER A 366 -5.54 -12.86 -13.31
C SER A 366 -5.97 -11.40 -13.13
N LEU A 367 -7.05 -11.18 -12.39
CA LEU A 367 -7.51 -9.84 -11.99
C LEU A 367 -7.22 -9.54 -10.50
N ALA A 368 -6.39 -10.36 -9.85
CA ALA A 368 -6.08 -10.24 -8.43
C ALA A 368 -5.49 -8.85 -8.08
N ALA A 369 -4.50 -8.38 -8.83
CA ALA A 369 -3.91 -7.06 -8.60
C ALA A 369 -4.90 -5.90 -8.80
N PRO A 370 -5.65 -5.81 -9.93
CA PRO A 370 -6.73 -4.84 -10.07
C PRO A 370 -7.75 -4.86 -8.92
N LEU A 371 -8.21 -6.04 -8.50
CA LEU A 371 -9.20 -6.18 -7.43
C LEU A 371 -8.65 -5.73 -6.07
N LEU A 372 -7.39 -6.02 -5.76
CA LEU A 372 -6.73 -5.55 -4.53
C LEU A 372 -6.57 -4.03 -4.54
N LEU A 373 -6.19 -3.43 -5.68
CA LEU A 373 -6.11 -1.99 -5.81
C LEU A 373 -7.48 -1.35 -5.56
N LEU A 374 -8.53 -1.88 -6.19
CA LEU A 374 -9.88 -1.34 -6.10
C LEU A 374 -10.44 -1.42 -4.68
N THR A 375 -10.39 -2.61 -4.07
CA THR A 375 -10.96 -2.86 -2.73
C THR A 375 -10.11 -2.22 -1.62
N GLY A 376 -8.79 -2.41 -1.66
CA GLY A 376 -7.85 -1.82 -0.71
C GLY A 376 -7.81 -0.29 -0.81
N GLY A 377 -7.77 0.24 -2.04
CA GLY A 377 -7.80 1.68 -2.29
C GLY A 377 -9.10 2.33 -1.81
N TYR A 378 -10.24 1.68 -2.03
CA TYR A 378 -11.52 2.13 -1.48
C TYR A 378 -11.53 2.14 0.05
N ALA A 379 -11.05 1.06 0.69
CA ALA A 379 -11.01 0.95 2.15
C ALA A 379 -10.14 2.06 2.78
N ILE A 380 -8.94 2.28 2.24
CA ILE A 380 -8.03 3.35 2.66
C ILE A 380 -8.68 4.72 2.48
N ALA A 381 -9.35 4.96 1.35
CA ALA A 381 -10.06 6.21 1.10
C ALA A 381 -11.20 6.45 2.10
N GLN A 382 -11.94 5.41 2.49
CA GLN A 382 -13.00 5.53 3.50
C GLN A 382 -12.46 5.82 4.90
N ILE A 383 -11.40 5.12 5.31
CA ILE A 383 -10.75 5.31 6.62
C ILE A 383 -10.21 6.74 6.71
N THR A 384 -9.44 7.19 5.72
CA THR A 384 -8.87 8.54 5.68
C THR A 384 -9.95 9.61 5.66
N ASN A 385 -11.04 9.44 4.90
CA ASN A 385 -12.16 10.39 4.87
C ASN A 385 -12.85 10.47 6.24
N THR A 386 -13.06 9.33 6.91
CA THR A 386 -13.69 9.27 8.23
C THR A 386 -12.82 9.94 9.29
N LEU A 387 -11.52 9.64 9.31
CA LEU A 387 -10.55 10.29 10.20
C LEU A 387 -10.47 11.79 9.96
N ARG A 388 -10.47 12.24 8.69
CA ARG A 388 -10.49 13.67 8.33
C ARG A 388 -11.77 14.34 8.80
N ARG A 389 -12.93 13.70 8.67
CA ARG A 389 -14.22 14.23 9.16
C ARG A 389 -14.23 14.37 10.67
N HIS A 390 -13.78 13.33 11.39
CA HIS A 390 -13.71 13.35 12.84
C HIS A 390 -12.75 14.43 13.35
N ARG A 391 -11.56 14.53 12.75
CA ARG A 391 -10.59 15.59 13.07
C ARG A 391 -11.17 16.98 12.84
N ARG A 392 -11.85 17.21 11.71
CA ARG A 392 -12.53 18.50 11.44
C ARG A 392 -13.65 18.81 12.44
N HIS A 393 -14.38 17.80 12.90
CA HIS A 393 -15.39 17.98 13.94
C HIS A 393 -14.76 18.45 15.24
N LEU A 394 -13.74 17.73 15.72
CA LEU A 394 -13.00 18.08 16.94
C LEU A 394 -12.35 19.47 16.85
N THR A 395 -11.76 19.82 15.70
CA THR A 395 -11.20 21.16 15.49
C THR A 395 -12.28 22.23 15.56
N ARG A 396 -13.46 22.00 14.99
CA ARG A 396 -14.59 22.96 15.06
C ARG A 396 -15.14 23.13 16.46
N GLU A 397 -15.27 22.05 17.23
CA GLU A 397 -15.71 22.13 18.64
C GLU A 397 -14.69 22.87 19.50
N ALA A 398 -13.39 22.58 19.31
CA ALA A 398 -12.31 23.27 19.99
C ALA A 398 -12.29 24.77 19.62
N ASP A 399 -12.46 25.10 18.34
CA ASP A 399 -12.51 26.49 17.88
C ASP A 399 -13.76 27.21 18.42
N ALA A 400 -14.92 26.55 18.48
CA ALA A 400 -16.12 27.12 19.08
C ALA A 400 -15.93 27.44 20.58
N ALA A 401 -15.28 26.53 21.33
CA ALA A 401 -14.94 26.76 22.74
C ALA A 401 -13.95 27.92 22.92
N ARG A 402 -12.93 28.02 22.05
CA ARG A 402 -11.97 29.14 22.05
C ARG A 402 -12.64 30.47 21.75
N VAL A 403 -13.57 30.50 20.79
CA VAL A 403 -14.36 31.70 20.47
C VAL A 403 -15.21 32.12 21.67
N ALA A 404 -15.87 31.18 22.36
CA ALA A 404 -16.65 31.49 23.55
C ALA A 404 -15.80 32.05 24.69
N LEU A 405 -14.63 31.46 24.94
CA LEU A 405 -13.67 31.96 25.94
C LEU A 405 -13.17 33.36 25.60
N ALA A 406 -12.79 33.59 24.34
CA ALA A 406 -12.30 34.88 23.89
C ALA A 406 -13.36 35.98 24.02
N ARG A 407 -14.64 35.68 23.78
CA ARG A 407 -15.74 36.63 24.03
C ARG A 407 -15.83 37.02 25.50
N ARG A 408 -15.72 36.05 26.41
CA ARG A 408 -15.70 36.32 27.86
C ARG A 408 -14.51 37.20 28.27
N GLN A 409 -13.32 36.94 27.73
CA GLN A 409 -12.14 37.78 27.96
C GLN A 409 -12.29 39.20 27.41
N LEU A 410 -13.05 39.36 26.32
CA LEU A 410 -13.41 40.66 25.74
C LEU A 410 -14.32 41.46 26.69
N GLU A 411 -15.25 40.79 27.38
CA GLU A 411 -16.08 41.38 28.45
C GLU A 411 -15.23 41.80 29.65
N ASP A 412 -14.24 40.98 30.04
CA ASP A 412 -13.26 41.29 31.09
C ASP A 412 -12.20 42.33 30.64
N ALA A 413 -12.30 42.79 29.39
CA ALA A 413 -11.42 43.79 28.78
C ALA A 413 -9.94 43.33 28.63
N ASP A 414 -9.68 42.03 28.63
CA ASP A 414 -8.36 41.44 28.35
C ASP A 414 -8.22 41.10 26.85
N LEU A 415 -7.87 42.12 26.06
CA LEU A 415 -7.81 42.05 24.60
C LEU A 415 -6.66 41.18 24.07
N GLU A 416 -5.53 41.15 24.78
CA GLU A 416 -4.33 40.42 24.35
C GLU A 416 -4.52 38.92 24.54
N ALA A 417 -5.06 38.50 25.69
CA ALA A 417 -5.38 37.10 25.91
C ALA A 417 -6.47 36.61 24.94
N ALA A 418 -7.49 37.42 24.65
CA ALA A 418 -8.52 37.11 23.67
C ALA A 418 -7.92 36.92 22.25
N LEU A 419 -6.99 37.80 21.86
CA LEU A 419 -6.32 37.75 20.56
C LEU A 419 -5.47 36.47 20.42
N ALA A 420 -4.66 36.15 21.44
CA ALA A 420 -3.80 34.97 21.44
C ALA A 420 -4.59 33.65 21.28
N ARG A 421 -5.80 33.57 21.86
CA ARG A 421 -6.67 32.38 21.73
C ARG A 421 -7.22 32.22 20.32
N ILE A 422 -7.60 33.33 19.67
CA ILE A 422 -8.26 33.31 18.36
C ILE A 422 -7.28 33.18 17.20
N GLU A 423 -6.05 33.67 17.34
CA GLU A 423 -5.07 33.66 16.26
C GLU A 423 -4.80 32.23 15.73
N SER A 424 -4.88 31.22 16.59
CA SER A 424 -4.70 29.81 16.23
C SER A 424 -5.93 29.10 15.62
N CYS A 425 -7.11 29.74 15.62
CA CYS A 425 -8.36 29.12 15.16
C CYS A 425 -8.50 29.18 13.63
N GLU A 426 -9.22 28.20 13.05
CA GLU A 426 -9.59 28.23 11.64
C GLU A 426 -10.47 29.45 11.32
N THR A 427 -10.41 29.94 10.09
CA THR A 427 -11.21 31.12 9.70
C THR A 427 -12.68 30.74 9.62
N SER A 428 -13.48 31.27 10.53
CA SER A 428 -14.95 31.21 10.54
C SER A 428 -15.51 32.62 10.70
N ASP A 429 -16.78 32.83 10.33
CA ASP A 429 -17.43 34.14 10.51
C ASP A 429 -17.40 34.57 11.99
N ALA A 430 -17.64 33.65 12.93
CA ALA A 430 -17.57 33.92 14.36
C ALA A 430 -16.16 34.34 14.83
N VAL A 431 -15.11 33.74 14.27
CA VAL A 431 -13.71 34.14 14.54
C VAL A 431 -13.44 35.55 14.01
N LEU A 432 -13.92 35.87 12.82
CA LEU A 432 -13.75 37.20 12.22
C LEU A 432 -14.54 38.28 12.98
N ASP A 433 -15.72 37.95 13.49
CA ASP A 433 -16.51 38.85 14.36
C ASP A 433 -15.72 39.20 15.62
N VAL A 434 -15.20 38.21 16.34
CA VAL A 434 -14.46 38.49 17.58
C VAL A 434 -13.15 39.22 17.30
N LEU A 435 -12.41 38.89 16.23
CA LEU A 435 -11.22 39.67 15.85
C LEU A 435 -11.56 41.13 15.55
N TYR A 436 -12.72 41.38 14.93
CA TYR A 436 -13.17 42.73 14.65
C TYR A 436 -13.49 43.51 15.93
N ASP A 437 -14.14 42.86 16.90
CA ASP A 437 -14.45 43.45 18.21
C ASP A 437 -13.17 43.70 19.03
N ILE A 438 -12.19 42.81 18.96
CA ILE A 438 -10.84 43.03 19.55
C ILE A 438 -10.18 44.27 18.92
N GLY A 439 -10.26 44.41 17.60
CA GLY A 439 -9.76 45.58 16.87
C GLY A 439 -10.42 46.89 17.34
N ILE A 440 -11.74 46.88 17.54
CA ILE A 440 -12.48 48.01 18.14
C ILE A 440 -12.01 48.27 19.58
N GLY A 441 -11.77 47.23 20.37
CA GLY A 441 -11.25 47.36 21.74
C GLY A 441 -9.92 48.11 21.78
N TYR A 442 -8.98 47.75 20.92
CA TYR A 442 -7.68 48.44 20.81
C TYR A 442 -7.84 49.87 20.31
N GLU A 443 -8.76 50.11 19.38
CA GLU A 443 -9.09 51.44 18.87
C GLU A 443 -9.64 52.36 19.97
N ARG A 444 -10.59 51.87 20.80
CA ARG A 444 -11.13 52.61 21.95
C ARG A 444 -10.05 53.00 22.96
N ARG A 445 -9.00 52.18 23.10
CA ARG A 445 -7.83 52.42 23.96
C ARG A 445 -6.71 53.23 23.30
N ARG A 446 -6.88 53.64 22.03
CA ARG A 446 -5.88 54.37 21.22
C ARG A 446 -4.60 53.59 20.88
N HIS A 447 -4.61 52.27 20.99
CA HIS A 447 -3.52 51.43 20.50
C HIS A 447 -3.67 51.19 18.99
N TYR A 448 -3.52 52.27 18.21
CA TYR A 448 -3.83 52.26 16.77
C TYR A 448 -2.97 51.29 15.95
N GLU A 449 -1.71 51.10 16.33
CA GLU A 449 -0.80 50.16 15.67
C GLU A 449 -1.28 48.71 15.84
N GLN A 450 -1.68 48.33 17.06
CA GLN A 450 -2.20 47.00 17.36
C GLN A 450 -3.57 46.78 16.71
N ALA A 451 -4.46 47.78 16.75
CA ALA A 451 -5.74 47.73 16.06
C ALA A 451 -5.57 47.51 14.54
N ALA A 452 -4.66 48.25 13.91
CA ALA A 452 -4.34 48.09 12.50
C ALA A 452 -3.79 46.69 12.18
N LYS A 453 -2.91 46.13 13.03
CA LYS A 453 -2.39 44.75 12.89
C LYS A 453 -3.52 43.71 12.96
N VAL A 454 -4.44 43.82 13.91
CA VAL A 454 -5.59 42.90 14.04
C VAL A 454 -6.50 42.99 12.80
N PHE A 455 -6.82 44.20 12.34
CA PHE A 455 -7.60 44.41 11.12
C PHE A 455 -6.89 43.90 9.86
N GLN A 456 -5.56 44.01 9.77
CA GLN A 456 -4.79 43.39 8.68
C GLN A 456 -4.89 41.86 8.71
N THR A 457 -4.84 41.24 9.89
CA THR A 457 -5.05 39.79 10.04
C THR A 457 -6.42 39.34 9.51
N ILE A 458 -7.47 40.13 9.75
CA ILE A 458 -8.81 39.90 9.18
C ILE A 458 -8.77 39.94 7.64
N LEU A 459 -8.13 40.94 7.04
CA LEU A 459 -8.03 41.03 5.57
C LEU A 459 -7.21 39.90 4.94
N ARG A 460 -6.18 39.40 5.62
CA ARG A 460 -5.39 38.23 5.18
C ARG A 460 -6.25 36.97 5.15
N ARG A 461 -7.18 36.82 6.10
CA ARG A 461 -8.12 35.69 6.18
C ARG A 461 -9.29 35.84 5.22
N ARG A 462 -9.86 37.03 5.10
CA ARG A 462 -11.00 37.35 4.21
C ARG A 462 -10.80 38.73 3.57
N ARG A 463 -10.52 38.71 2.27
CA ARG A 463 -10.15 39.91 1.48
C ARG A 463 -11.17 41.05 1.50
N LYS A 464 -12.45 40.75 1.75
CA LYS A 464 -13.54 41.73 1.90
C LYS A 464 -14.35 41.38 3.14
N TYR A 465 -14.14 42.14 4.21
CA TYR A 465 -14.85 42.00 5.47
C TYR A 465 -15.16 43.39 6.04
N ARG A 466 -16.46 43.68 6.22
CA ARG A 466 -16.98 44.96 6.72
C ARG A 466 -16.23 46.18 6.12
N ASP A 467 -15.81 47.12 6.96
CA ASP A 467 -15.08 48.35 6.65
C ASP A 467 -13.58 48.26 7.01
N THR A 468 -13.06 47.04 7.24
CA THR A 468 -11.71 46.79 7.75
C THR A 468 -10.61 47.47 6.92
N SER A 469 -10.75 47.52 5.59
CA SER A 469 -9.77 48.19 4.72
C SER A 469 -9.77 49.72 4.87
N ALA A 470 -10.95 50.32 5.00
CA ALA A 470 -11.07 51.77 5.23
C ALA A 470 -10.54 52.14 6.62
N ARG A 471 -10.81 51.29 7.62
CA ARG A 471 -10.32 51.44 9.00
C ARG A 471 -8.81 51.38 9.10
N ILE A 472 -8.15 50.44 8.43
CA ILE A 472 -6.67 50.35 8.44
C ILE A 472 -6.05 51.62 7.88
N ALA A 473 -6.58 52.14 6.76
CA ALA A 473 -6.08 53.38 6.16
C ALA A 473 -6.19 54.55 7.15
N LYS A 474 -7.34 54.72 7.80
CA LYS A 474 -7.56 55.75 8.83
C LYS A 474 -6.62 55.60 10.04
N LEU A 475 -6.52 54.40 10.60
CA LEU A 475 -5.66 54.12 11.76
C LEU A 475 -4.17 54.36 11.46
N SER A 476 -3.72 54.04 10.24
CA SER A 476 -2.34 54.29 9.82
C SER A 476 -1.99 55.78 9.71
N GLN A 477 -2.94 56.61 9.26
CA GLN A 477 -2.77 58.07 9.23
C GLN A 477 -2.68 58.64 10.65
N LEU A 478 -3.54 58.19 11.56
CA LEU A 478 -3.54 58.63 12.96
C LEU A 478 -2.24 58.26 13.70
N HIS A 479 -1.71 57.06 13.46
CA HIS A 479 -0.42 56.65 14.02
C HIS A 479 0.75 57.48 13.46
N ALA A 480 0.74 57.78 12.16
CA ALA A 480 1.74 58.65 11.54
C ALA A 480 1.71 60.06 12.14
N THR A 481 0.53 60.63 12.41
CA THR A 481 0.40 61.93 13.09
C THR A 481 0.80 61.91 14.56
N SER A 482 0.68 60.78 15.27
CA SER A 482 1.12 60.68 16.67
C SER A 482 2.63 60.46 16.83
N ALA A 483 3.30 59.96 15.78
CA ALA A 483 4.73 59.65 15.79
C ALA A 483 5.65 60.86 15.49
N TRP A 484 5.09 62.04 15.18
CA TRP A 484 5.84 63.26 14.86
C TRP A 484 5.77 64.31 15.97
N GLN A 485 6.78 64.31 16.86
CA GLN A 485 7.60 65.45 17.32
C GLN A 485 8.18 65.22 18.75
N PRO A 486 9.50 65.01 18.88
CA PRO A 486 10.21 65.24 20.14
C PRO A 486 10.58 66.74 20.23
N GLY A 487 10.02 67.46 21.21
CA GLY A 487 10.52 68.80 21.57
C GLY A 487 9.51 69.95 21.69
N GLN A 488 8.19 69.72 21.70
CA GLN A 488 7.24 70.77 22.10
C GLN A 488 6.65 70.50 23.49
N THR A 489 6.86 71.45 24.39
CA THR A 489 6.36 71.50 25.76
C THR A 489 4.83 71.50 25.78
N TYR A 490 4.26 70.65 26.63
CA TYR A 490 2.86 70.26 26.65
C TYR A 490 1.90 71.42 26.99
N GLY A 491 0.94 71.63 26.10
CA GLY A 491 -0.29 72.38 26.39
C GLY A 491 -1.43 72.13 25.40
N ALA A 492 -1.20 71.34 24.34
CA ALA A 492 -2.12 71.27 23.20
C ALA A 492 -2.02 69.97 22.38
N ALA A 493 -1.85 68.80 23.02
CA ALA A 493 -2.15 67.55 22.32
C ALA A 493 -3.68 67.41 22.26
N SER A 494 -4.26 68.02 21.22
CA SER A 494 -5.65 67.90 20.83
C SER A 494 -6.14 66.47 21.06
N MET A 495 -7.14 66.32 21.94
CA MET A 495 -7.97 65.14 21.96
C MET A 495 -8.81 65.18 20.67
N LEU A 496 -8.18 64.89 19.52
CA LEU A 496 -8.85 64.70 18.24
C LEU A 496 -9.83 63.55 18.45
N ILE A 497 -11.07 63.92 18.71
CA ILE A 497 -12.22 63.02 18.66
C ILE A 497 -12.20 62.37 17.28
N PRO A 498 -12.43 61.05 17.18
CA PRO A 498 -12.32 60.37 15.90
C PRO A 498 -13.39 60.90 14.91
N GLU A 499 -12.98 61.18 13.68
CA GLU A 499 -13.91 61.45 12.58
C GLU A 499 -14.83 60.23 12.31
N GLU A 500 -15.96 60.48 11.63
CA GLU A 500 -16.97 59.46 11.31
C GLU A 500 -16.36 58.13 10.84
N GLY A 501 -16.71 57.03 11.53
CA GLY A 501 -16.30 55.65 11.21
C GLY A 501 -15.25 55.02 12.14
N LEU A 502 -14.67 55.78 13.07
CA LEU A 502 -13.82 55.24 14.14
C LEU A 502 -14.60 55.09 15.47
N ALA A 503 -14.20 54.16 16.33
CA ALA A 503 -14.83 53.91 17.62
C ALA A 503 -14.56 55.07 18.59
N ARG A 504 -15.63 55.58 19.24
CA ARG A 504 -15.55 56.72 20.15
C ARG A 504 -14.72 56.38 21.41
N PRO A 505 -13.92 57.32 21.93
CA PRO A 505 -13.17 57.11 23.17
C PRO A 505 -14.10 56.95 24.37
N VAL A 506 -13.72 56.13 25.34
CA VAL A 506 -14.51 55.90 26.56
C VAL A 506 -13.73 56.37 27.78
N LEU A 507 -14.37 57.14 28.67
CA LEU A 507 -13.82 57.56 29.95
C LEU A 507 -14.71 57.05 31.09
N GLY A 508 -14.18 56.13 31.91
CA GLY A 508 -14.99 55.38 32.87
C GLY A 508 -16.08 54.59 32.13
N ARG A 509 -17.35 54.96 32.35
CA ARG A 509 -18.47 54.37 31.62
C ARG A 509 -18.97 55.23 30.45
N TYR A 510 -18.49 56.46 30.30
CA TYR A 510 -19.09 57.43 29.39
C TYR A 510 -18.38 57.41 28.03
N GLU A 511 -19.15 57.32 26.94
CA GLU A 511 -18.63 57.44 25.57
C GLU A 511 -18.52 58.91 25.19
N LEU A 512 -17.33 59.39 24.84
CA LEU A 512 -17.10 60.80 24.52
C LEU A 512 -17.46 61.10 23.06
N GLU A 513 -18.31 62.11 22.83
CA GLU A 513 -18.77 62.52 21.50
C GLU A 513 -18.02 63.72 20.95
N ARG A 514 -17.93 64.84 21.68
CA ARG A 514 -17.22 66.05 21.24
C ARG A 514 -16.80 66.93 22.41
N GLU A 515 -15.78 67.76 22.24
CA GLU A 515 -15.43 68.81 23.20
C GLU A 515 -16.54 69.87 23.22
N LEU A 516 -17.05 70.22 24.40
CA LEU A 516 -18.02 71.30 24.62
C LEU A 516 -17.34 72.62 24.97
N GLY A 517 -16.20 72.57 25.66
CA GLY A 517 -15.45 73.77 26.01
C GLY A 517 -14.23 73.47 26.86
N ARG A 518 -13.23 74.34 26.73
CA ARG A 518 -11.96 74.29 27.46
C ARG A 518 -11.88 75.45 28.45
N GLY A 519 -11.48 75.16 29.69
CA GLY A 519 -11.20 76.18 30.70
C GLY A 519 -9.82 75.96 31.33
N SER A 520 -9.43 76.89 32.21
CA SER A 520 -8.16 76.84 32.94
C SER A 520 -8.01 75.58 33.81
N MET A 521 -9.12 75.02 34.29
CA MET A 521 -9.12 73.87 35.20
C MET A 521 -9.27 72.51 34.49
N GLY A 522 -9.44 72.51 33.16
CA GLY A 522 -9.61 71.28 32.38
C GLY A 522 -10.60 71.39 31.22
N VAL A 523 -10.97 70.24 30.66
CA VAL A 523 -11.76 70.13 29.42
C VAL A 523 -13.13 69.52 29.72
N VAL A 524 -14.18 70.05 29.09
CA VAL A 524 -15.54 69.51 29.18
C VAL A 524 -15.90 68.85 27.85
N TYR A 525 -16.30 67.59 27.89
CA TYR A 525 -16.77 66.81 26.76
C TYR A 525 -18.27 66.57 26.86
N LEU A 526 -18.96 66.58 25.72
CA LEU A 526 -20.24 65.91 25.55
C LEU A 526 -19.94 64.43 25.48
N GLY A 527 -20.56 63.64 26.35
CA GLY A 527 -20.54 62.18 26.26
C GLY A 527 -21.93 61.61 26.43
N VAL A 528 -22.08 60.31 26.24
CA VAL A 528 -23.31 59.57 26.49
C VAL A 528 -23.05 58.59 27.62
N ASP A 529 -23.93 58.57 28.63
CA ASP A 529 -23.91 57.51 29.65
C ASP A 529 -24.68 56.29 29.10
N PRO A 530 -24.02 55.17 28.77
CA PRO A 530 -24.67 54.00 28.20
C PRO A 530 -25.62 53.31 29.18
N LYS A 531 -25.52 53.57 30.50
CA LYS A 531 -26.41 52.99 31.50
C LYS A 531 -27.79 53.63 31.49
N ILE A 532 -27.87 54.93 31.19
CA ILE A 532 -29.12 55.71 31.22
C ILE A 532 -29.54 56.24 29.85
N GLY A 533 -28.68 56.09 28.83
CA GLY A 533 -28.96 56.44 27.44
C GLY A 533 -29.15 57.94 27.19
N ARG A 534 -28.52 58.82 27.98
CA ARG A 534 -28.68 60.28 27.88
C ARG A 534 -27.34 60.99 27.68
N PRO A 535 -27.34 62.13 26.96
CA PRO A 535 -26.15 62.98 26.85
C PRO A 535 -25.82 63.60 28.21
N VAL A 536 -24.53 63.62 28.53
CA VAL A 536 -23.96 64.17 29.76
C VAL A 536 -22.73 65.03 29.44
N ALA A 537 -22.44 65.99 30.30
CA ALA A 537 -21.18 66.73 30.24
C ALA A 537 -20.15 66.05 31.16
N VAL A 538 -19.03 65.60 30.59
CA VAL A 538 -17.93 64.96 31.31
C VAL A 538 -16.78 65.96 31.41
N LYS A 539 -16.47 66.43 32.63
CA LYS A 539 -15.36 67.35 32.87
C LYS A 539 -14.13 66.58 33.34
N THR A 540 -13.03 66.68 32.60
CA THR A 540 -11.73 66.10 32.96
C THR A 540 -10.84 67.17 33.58
N LEU A 541 -10.10 66.82 34.64
CA LEU A 541 -9.12 67.70 35.27
C LEU A 541 -7.72 67.28 34.80
N ASP A 542 -6.89 68.25 34.45
CA ASP A 542 -5.48 68.01 34.12
C ASP A 542 -4.65 68.05 35.40
N LEU A 543 -4.35 66.88 35.96
CA LEU A 543 -3.59 66.75 37.20
C LEU A 543 -2.11 67.15 37.04
N THR A 544 -1.59 67.19 35.81
CA THR A 544 -0.20 67.61 35.51
C THR A 544 -0.01 69.12 35.60
N SER A 545 -1.10 69.89 35.61
CA SER A 545 -1.10 71.36 35.71
C SER A 545 -1.24 71.88 37.15
N LEU A 546 -1.32 70.99 38.14
CA LEU A 546 -1.47 71.33 39.55
C LEU A 546 -0.11 71.23 40.24
N ASP A 547 0.28 72.27 40.98
CA ASP A 547 1.49 72.29 41.82
C ASP A 547 1.35 71.43 43.11
N GLU A 548 0.34 70.55 43.18
CA GLU A 548 0.05 69.66 44.32
C GLU A 548 0.38 68.20 43.97
N ASP A 549 0.76 67.39 44.97
CA ASP A 549 0.95 65.94 44.79
C ASP A 549 -0.36 65.28 44.28
N PRO A 550 -0.33 64.58 43.14
CA PRO A 550 -1.51 63.94 42.56
C PRO A 550 -2.26 63.03 43.53
N ASP A 551 -1.55 62.34 44.44
CA ASP A 551 -2.18 61.41 45.37
C ASP A 551 -2.88 62.13 46.55
N GLU A 552 -2.34 63.27 46.98
CA GLU A 552 -2.98 64.15 47.96
C GLU A 552 -4.22 64.83 47.37
N PHE A 553 -4.14 65.27 46.12
CA PHE A 553 -5.29 65.83 45.39
C PHE A 553 -6.43 64.80 45.23
N ARG A 554 -6.09 63.56 44.85
CA ARG A 554 -7.04 62.44 44.75
C ARG A 554 -7.69 62.15 46.10
N ALA A 555 -6.93 62.12 47.19
CA ALA A 555 -7.45 61.90 48.53
C ALA A 555 -8.46 63.01 48.93
N ARG A 556 -8.12 64.28 48.68
CA ARG A 556 -9.02 65.43 48.95
C ARG A 556 -10.30 65.40 48.11
N PHE A 557 -10.21 65.01 46.83
CA PHE A 557 -11.37 64.95 45.94
C PHE A 557 -12.25 63.71 46.15
N SER A 558 -11.67 62.56 46.50
CA SER A 558 -12.41 61.33 46.84
C SER A 558 -13.24 61.47 48.12
N GLY A 559 -12.85 62.36 49.03
CA GLY A 559 -13.61 62.68 50.25
C GLY A 559 -14.85 63.55 50.05
N LYS A 560 -15.03 64.17 48.86
CA LYS A 560 -16.26 64.90 48.53
C LYS A 560 -17.34 63.94 48.03
N GLN A 561 -17.93 63.17 48.94
CA GLN A 561 -19.14 62.41 48.65
C GLN A 561 -20.33 63.33 48.36
N LYS A 562 -21.11 62.90 47.36
CA LYS A 562 -22.36 63.45 46.83
C LYS A 562 -23.18 64.23 47.87
N ARG A 563 -23.16 65.56 47.78
CA ARG A 563 -24.16 66.40 48.47
C ARG A 563 -25.51 66.25 47.76
N PRO A 564 -26.65 66.24 48.47
CA PRO A 564 -27.97 66.22 47.83
C PRO A 564 -28.14 67.48 46.98
N GLY A 565 -28.14 67.33 45.64
CA GLY A 565 -28.24 68.43 44.68
C GLY A 565 -27.08 68.52 43.68
N ASP A 566 -25.94 67.87 43.95
CA ASP A 566 -24.81 67.87 43.02
C ASP A 566 -24.99 66.85 41.89
N SER A 567 -24.98 67.33 40.65
CA SER A 567 -25.02 66.52 39.42
C SER A 567 -23.66 65.96 39.01
N VAL A 568 -22.60 66.25 39.77
CA VAL A 568 -21.22 65.90 39.44
C VAL A 568 -20.77 64.73 40.33
N THR A 569 -20.55 63.57 39.70
CA THR A 569 -19.95 62.42 40.37
C THR A 569 -18.49 62.33 39.96
N PRO A 570 -17.52 62.40 40.89
CA PRO A 570 -16.11 62.27 40.54
C PRO A 570 -15.82 60.85 40.00
N ILE A 571 -15.05 60.80 38.92
CA ILE A 571 -14.54 59.59 38.30
C ILE A 571 -13.04 59.81 38.26
N LEU A 572 -12.30 59.06 39.07
CA LEU A 572 -10.85 59.16 39.16
C LEU A 572 -10.16 58.35 38.06
#